data_AF-A0A527GKD9-F1
#
_entry.id   AF-A0A527GKD9-F1
#
_cell.length_a   1.000
_cell.length_b   1.000
_cell.length_c   1.000
_cell.angle_alpha   90.00
_cell.angle_beta   90.00
_cell.angle_gamma   90.00
#
_symmetry.space_group_name_H-M   'P 1'
#
loop_
_entity.id
_entity.type
_entity.pdbx_description
1 polymer ?
#
loop_
_entity_poly.entity_id
_entity_poly.type
_entity_poly.pdbx_seq_one_letter_code
_entity_poly.pdbx_strand_id
1 'polypeptide(L)'
;DMAGVVNQLVKAGPDAIQMNYGQADLLQAVPGKDKPALVMRIDMGNPYNKIRHRAMWAVLQNEAEPLLGAVEMDAACVVVNLFMLPDEPDLFRQCVQNIARVRADCEKYG
;
A
#
# COMPACT_ATOMS: atom_id res chain seq x y z
N ASP A 1 20.37 -7.03 -0.75
CA ASP A 1 19.16 -7.42 0.00
C ASP A 1 18.13 -6.29 -0.14
N MET A 2 16.97 -6.38 0.54
CA MET A 2 15.96 -5.33 0.46
C MET A 2 16.46 -3.99 0.99
N ALA A 3 17.22 -3.97 2.09
CA ALA A 3 17.82 -2.75 2.62
C ALA A 3 18.72 -2.04 1.60
N GLY A 4 19.54 -2.79 0.86
CA GLY A 4 20.35 -2.26 -0.24
C GLY A 4 19.52 -1.64 -1.37
N VAL A 5 18.39 -2.25 -1.73
CA VAL A 5 17.46 -1.70 -2.75
C VAL A 5 16.84 -0.38 -2.27
N VAL A 6 16.35 -0.33 -1.02
CA VAL A 6 15.78 0.89 -0.44
C VAL A 6 16.81 2.01 -0.43
N ASN A 7 18.04 1.73 -0.03
CA ASN A 7 19.13 2.72 -0.04
C ASN A 7 19.44 3.27 -1.44
N GLN A 8 19.34 2.45 -2.49
CA GLN A 8 19.51 2.93 -3.87
C GLN A 8 18.35 3.83 -4.31
N LEU A 9 17.11 3.47 -3.96
CA LEU A 9 15.94 4.30 -4.24
C LEU A 9 16.01 5.65 -3.52
N VAL A 10 16.40 5.67 -2.24
CA VAL A 10 16.58 6.89 -1.46
C VAL A 10 17.65 7.80 -2.08
N LYS A 11 18.77 7.23 -2.53
CA LYS A 11 19.84 8.00 -3.20
C LYS A 11 19.41 8.64 -4.51
N ALA A 12 18.39 8.09 -5.18
CA ALA A 12 17.82 8.71 -6.38
C ALA A 12 17.02 9.98 -6.06
N GLY A 13 16.75 10.27 -4.77
CA GLY A 13 16.06 11.48 -4.32
C GLY A 13 14.62 11.66 -4.81
N PRO A 14 13.76 10.62 -4.83
CA PRO A 14 12.35 10.81 -5.15
C PRO A 14 11.63 11.56 -4.02
N ASP A 15 10.50 12.19 -4.34
CA ASP A 15 9.65 12.83 -3.33
C ASP A 15 9.03 11.80 -2.36
N ALA A 16 8.73 10.61 -2.86
CA ALA A 16 8.10 9.54 -2.09
C ALA A 16 8.45 8.14 -2.58
N ILE A 17 8.37 7.15 -1.70
CA ILE A 17 8.55 5.73 -2.03
C ILE A 17 7.35 4.94 -1.51
N GLN A 18 6.75 4.14 -2.41
CA GLN A 18 5.65 3.26 -2.05
C GLN A 18 6.14 1.93 -1.47
N MET A 19 5.63 1.54 -0.31
CA MET A 19 5.96 0.26 0.35
C MET A 19 4.73 -0.39 0.99
N ASN A 20 4.82 -1.68 1.27
CA ASN A 20 3.91 -2.37 2.18
C ASN A 20 4.43 -2.26 3.62
N TYR A 21 3.57 -2.50 4.62
CA TYR A 21 3.92 -2.38 6.04
C TYR A 21 5.22 -3.10 6.41
N GLY A 22 5.39 -4.36 6.01
CA GLY A 22 6.55 -5.17 6.40
C GLY A 22 7.91 -4.75 5.84
N GLN A 23 7.99 -3.78 4.93
CA GLN A 23 9.26 -3.21 4.42
C GLN A 23 9.40 -1.72 4.76
N ALA A 24 8.37 -1.11 5.34
CA ALA A 24 8.34 0.32 5.62
C ALA A 24 9.36 0.71 6.70
N ASP A 25 9.72 -0.22 7.59
CA ASP A 25 10.77 -0.08 8.61
C ASP A 25 12.14 0.26 7.99
N LEU A 26 12.46 -0.32 6.83
CA LEU A 26 13.69 -0.05 6.10
C LEU A 26 13.78 1.41 5.66
N LEU A 27 12.68 2.00 5.21
CA LEU A 27 12.63 3.42 4.87
C LEU A 27 12.64 4.28 6.14
N GLN A 28 11.91 3.89 7.18
CA GLN A 28 11.84 4.65 8.43
C GLN A 28 13.19 4.72 9.17
N ALA A 29 14.06 3.72 8.99
CA ALA A 29 15.42 3.72 9.53
C ALA A 29 16.38 4.73 8.88
N VAL A 30 15.99 5.35 7.76
CA VAL A 30 16.82 6.36 7.06
C VAL A 30 16.85 7.65 7.88
N PRO A 31 18.03 8.12 8.32
CA PRO A 31 18.14 9.34 9.11
C PRO A 31 18.06 10.59 8.24
N GLY A 32 17.66 11.70 8.85
CA GLY A 32 17.67 13.01 8.22
C GLY A 32 16.34 13.42 7.60
N LYS A 33 16.21 14.72 7.34
CA LYS A 33 14.98 15.36 6.85
C LYS A 33 14.74 15.14 5.36
N ASP A 34 15.78 14.76 4.62
CA ASP A 34 15.72 14.55 3.17
C ASP A 34 15.26 13.12 2.81
N LYS A 35 14.78 12.35 3.80
CA LYS A 35 14.16 11.04 3.59
C LYS A 35 12.89 11.21 2.74
N PRO A 36 12.73 10.45 1.63
CA PRO A 36 11.50 10.44 0.86
C PRO A 36 10.28 10.10 1.71
N ALA A 37 9.13 10.69 1.39
CA ALA A 37 7.88 10.38 2.07
C ALA A 37 7.49 8.91 1.91
N LEU A 38 6.96 8.30 2.97
CA LEU A 38 6.41 6.95 2.89
C LEU A 38 4.99 7.01 2.30
N VAL A 39 4.77 6.30 1.19
CA VAL A 39 3.43 5.99 0.69
C VAL A 39 3.13 4.54 1.03
N MET A 40 2.12 4.28 1.86
CA MET A 40 1.85 2.91 2.29
C MET A 40 0.75 2.27 1.45
N ARG A 41 1.07 1.18 0.76
CA ARG A 41 0.04 0.33 0.17
C ARG A 41 -0.60 -0.53 1.25
N ILE A 42 -1.91 -0.42 1.40
CA ILE A 42 -2.67 -1.06 2.49
C ILE A 42 -3.61 -2.17 2.03
N ASP A 43 -3.60 -2.51 0.74
CA ASP A 43 -4.32 -3.65 0.18
C ASP A 43 -3.38 -4.75 -0.31
N MET A 44 -3.92 -5.96 -0.38
CA MET A 44 -3.27 -7.15 -0.94
C MET A 44 -4.19 -7.78 -1.96
N GLY A 45 -3.61 -8.38 -3.00
CA GLY A 45 -4.38 -9.08 -4.01
C GLY A 45 -3.55 -10.11 -4.75
N ASN A 46 -4.22 -11.11 -5.30
CA ASN A 46 -3.62 -12.11 -6.18
C ASN A 46 -3.64 -11.82 -7.71
N PRO A 47 -4.00 -10.62 -8.26
CA PRO A 47 -3.95 -10.33 -9.70
C PRO A 47 -2.59 -10.50 -10.39
N TYR A 48 -1.49 -10.46 -9.65
CA TYR A 48 -0.13 -10.41 -10.22
C TYR A 48 0.53 -11.79 -10.41
N ASN A 49 -0.21 -12.88 -10.21
CA ASN A 49 0.35 -14.22 -10.34
C ASN A 49 0.51 -14.65 -11.81
N LYS A 50 1.58 -15.38 -12.11
CA LYS A 50 1.86 -15.92 -13.46
C LYS A 50 0.70 -16.77 -13.99
N ILE A 51 0.03 -17.49 -13.11
CA ILE A 51 -1.15 -18.31 -13.42
C ILE A 51 -2.34 -17.68 -12.71
N ARG A 52 -3.42 -17.42 -13.47
CA ARG A 52 -4.66 -16.88 -12.91
C ARG A 52 -5.24 -17.87 -11.90
N HIS A 53 -5.61 -17.36 -10.73
CA HIS A 53 -6.28 -18.16 -9.72
C HIS A 53 -7.74 -18.40 -10.09
N ARG A 54 -8.33 -19.48 -9.57
CA ARG A 54 -9.77 -19.76 -9.72
C ARG A 54 -10.65 -18.64 -9.14
N ALA A 55 -10.18 -17.99 -8.09
CA ALA A 55 -10.86 -16.88 -7.44
C ALA A 55 -9.88 -15.70 -7.32
N MET A 56 -10.28 -14.54 -7.81
CA MET A 56 -9.51 -13.31 -7.71
C MET A 56 -10.01 -12.48 -6.53
N TRP A 57 -9.08 -11.86 -5.81
CA TRP A 57 -9.41 -11.07 -4.63
C TRP A 57 -8.49 -9.88 -4.44
N ALA A 58 -9.02 -8.86 -3.78
CA ALA A 58 -8.30 -7.69 -3.29
C ALA A 58 -8.89 -7.30 -1.93
N VAL A 59 -8.08 -7.41 -0.87
CA VAL A 59 -8.51 -7.20 0.52
C VAL A 59 -7.60 -6.20 1.21
N LEU A 60 -8.12 -5.52 2.24
CA LEU A 60 -7.31 -4.64 3.09
C LEU A 60 -6.43 -5.48 4.02
N GLN A 61 -5.23 -4.99 4.34
CA GLN A 61 -4.31 -5.66 5.27
C GLN A 61 -4.90 -5.78 6.68
N ASN A 62 -5.63 -4.75 7.11
CA ASN A 62 -6.44 -4.76 8.32
C ASN A 62 -7.83 -4.25 7.95
N GLU A 63 -8.83 -5.13 7.89
CA GLU A 63 -10.19 -4.75 7.52
C GLU A 63 -10.89 -3.93 8.61
N ALA A 64 -10.56 -4.16 9.89
CA ALA A 64 -11.19 -3.48 11.02
C ALA A 64 -10.68 -2.03 11.13
N GLU A 65 -9.36 -1.85 11.06
CA GLU A 65 -8.67 -0.56 11.16
C GLU A 65 -7.60 -0.39 10.05
N PRO A 66 -8.02 -0.09 8.81
CA PRO A 66 -7.16 -0.06 7.62
C PRO A 66 -5.97 0.92 7.69
N LEU A 67 -6.13 2.03 8.41
CA LEU A 67 -5.12 3.08 8.50
C LEU A 67 -4.18 2.95 9.70
N LEU A 68 -4.46 2.05 10.65
CA LEU A 68 -3.69 2.01 11.90
C LEU A 68 -2.19 1.85 11.66
N GLY A 69 -1.82 0.90 10.79
CA GLY A 69 -0.42 0.68 10.45
C GLY A 69 0.21 1.83 9.65
N ALA A 70 -0.57 2.53 8.83
CA ALA A 70 -0.07 3.68 8.06
C ALA A 70 0.24 4.86 9.00
N VAL A 71 -0.63 5.10 9.98
CA VAL A 71 -0.46 6.12 11.01
C VAL A 71 0.73 5.78 11.90
N GLU A 72 0.85 4.53 12.36
CA GLU A 72 1.99 4.06 13.16
C GLU A 72 3.33 4.28 12.44
N MET A 73 3.35 4.03 11.13
CA MET A 73 4.55 4.16 10.30
C MET A 73 4.78 5.58 9.76
N ASP A 74 4.04 6.59 10.23
CA ASP A 74 4.16 7.98 9.75
C ASP A 74 4.11 8.07 8.21
N ALA A 75 3.16 7.34 7.59
CA ALA A 75 2.96 7.38 6.16
C ALA A 75 2.31 8.70 5.76
N ALA A 76 2.87 9.37 4.75
CA ALA A 76 2.34 10.62 4.22
C ALA A 76 1.00 10.43 3.47
N CYS A 77 0.79 9.25 2.87
CA CYS A 77 -0.51 8.85 2.34
C CYS A 77 -0.60 7.32 2.18
N VAL A 78 -1.81 6.84 1.88
CA VAL A 78 -2.07 5.43 1.60
C VAL A 78 -2.52 5.19 0.17
N VAL A 79 -2.23 3.99 -0.33
CA VAL A 79 -2.65 3.51 -1.65
C VAL A 79 -3.43 2.21 -1.52
N VAL A 80 -4.51 2.13 -2.29
CA VAL A 80 -5.29 0.91 -2.55
C VAL A 80 -5.51 0.76 -4.05
N ASN A 81 -5.47 -0.46 -4.57
CA ASN A 81 -5.64 -0.67 -6.00
C ASN A 81 -7.10 -0.77 -6.43
N LEU A 82 -7.35 -0.29 -7.65
CA LEU A 82 -8.55 -0.57 -8.41
C LEU A 82 -8.22 -1.54 -9.54
N PHE A 83 -8.63 -2.81 -9.38
CA PHE A 83 -8.38 -3.83 -10.39
C PHE A 83 -9.55 -3.94 -11.36
N MET A 84 -9.23 -3.91 -12.65
CA MET A 84 -10.18 -4.10 -13.77
C MET A 84 -9.67 -5.24 -14.64
N LEU A 85 -10.11 -6.47 -14.34
CA LEU A 85 -9.75 -7.67 -15.10
C LEU A 85 -10.95 -8.19 -15.90
N PRO A 86 -10.74 -8.74 -17.11
CA PRO A 86 -11.79 -9.39 -17.87
C PRO A 86 -12.44 -10.53 -17.06
N ASP A 87 -13.77 -10.54 -17.03
CA ASP A 87 -14.61 -11.53 -16.34
C ASP A 87 -14.38 -11.60 -14.81
N GLU A 88 -13.92 -10.52 -14.17
CA GLU A 88 -13.75 -10.44 -12.70
C GLU A 88 -14.55 -9.27 -12.07
N PRO A 89 -15.89 -9.25 -12.20
CA PRO A 89 -16.70 -8.18 -11.63
C PRO A 89 -16.66 -8.13 -10.09
N ASP A 90 -16.46 -9.28 -9.45
CA ASP A 90 -16.41 -9.37 -7.98
C ASP A 90 -15.12 -8.75 -7.43
N LEU A 91 -13.98 -8.95 -8.11
CA LEU A 91 -12.72 -8.29 -7.78
C LEU A 91 -12.87 -6.76 -7.87
N PHE A 92 -13.48 -6.27 -8.95
CA PHE A 92 -13.74 -4.84 -9.11
C PHE A 92 -14.63 -4.30 -7.98
N ARG A 93 -15.70 -5.03 -7.62
CA ARG A 93 -16.58 -4.64 -6.50
C ARG A 93 -15.81 -4.58 -5.18
N GLN A 94 -14.94 -5.55 -4.89
CA GLN A 94 -14.08 -5.55 -3.69
C GLN A 94 -13.19 -4.30 -3.66
N CYS A 95 -12.52 -3.96 -4.77
CA CYS A 95 -11.71 -2.76 -4.86
C CYS A 95 -12.52 -1.48 -4.55
N VAL A 96 -13.70 -1.33 -5.14
CA VAL A 96 -14.57 -0.17 -4.89
C VAL A 96 -14.98 -0.08 -3.41
N GLN A 97 -15.30 -1.20 -2.78
CA GLN A 97 -15.62 -1.26 -1.36
C GLN A 97 -14.43 -0.86 -0.48
N ASN A 98 -13.24 -1.38 -0.79
CA ASN A 98 -12.01 -1.03 -0.09
C ASN A 98 -11.71 0.48 -0.21
N ILE A 99 -11.82 1.05 -1.41
CA ILE A 99 -11.61 2.48 -1.65
C ILE A 99 -12.59 3.32 -0.85
N ALA A 100 -13.88 2.97 -0.86
CA ALA A 100 -14.90 3.70 -0.12
C ALA A 100 -14.64 3.67 1.39
N ARG A 101 -14.26 2.51 1.93
CA ARG A 101 -13.90 2.34 3.34
C ARG A 101 -12.69 3.17 3.72
N VAL A 102 -11.60 3.04 2.95
CA VAL A 102 -10.33 3.72 3.20
C VAL A 102 -10.50 5.24 3.11
N ARG A 103 -11.26 5.74 2.14
CA ARG A 103 -11.55 7.17 2.03
C ARG A 103 -12.19 7.72 3.31
N ALA A 104 -13.23 7.03 3.81
CA ALA A 104 -13.92 7.45 5.02
C ALA A 104 -12.99 7.45 6.25
N ASP A 105 -12.09 6.47 6.33
CA ASP A 105 -11.10 6.46 7.41
C ASP A 105 -10.03 7.55 7.22
N CYS A 106 -9.61 7.88 6.00
CA CYS A 106 -8.67 8.99 5.78
C CYS A 106 -9.26 10.30 6.32
N GLU A 107 -10.53 10.60 6.00
CA GLU A 107 -11.22 11.78 6.53
C GLU A 107 -11.25 11.84 8.08
N LYS A 108 -11.17 10.69 8.75
CA LYS A 108 -11.10 10.61 10.22
C LYS A 108 -9.69 10.87 10.78
N TYR A 109 -8.64 10.42 10.10
CA TYR A 109 -7.26 10.46 10.61
C TYR A 109 -6.40 11.60 10.05
N GLY A 110 -6.79 12.23 8.93
CA GLY A 110 -6.10 13.38 8.30
C GLY A 110 -5.72 13.15 6.85
#